data_AF-A0AAW9IW40-F1
#
_entry.id   AF-A0AAW9IW40-F1
#
_cell.length_a   1.000
_cell.length_b   1.000
_cell.length_c   1.000
_cell.angle_alpha   90.00
_cell.angle_beta   90.00
_cell.angle_gamma   90.00
#
_symmetry.space_group_name_H-M   'P 1'
#
loop_
_entity.id
_entity.type
_entity.pdbx_description
1 polymer ?
#
loop_
_entity_poly.entity_id
_entity_poly.type
_entity_poly.pdbx_seq_one_letter_code
_entity_poly.pdbx_strand_id
1 'polypeptide(L)'
;LRYITKINGREIEDTGYIESKRIRFKPKCSGKYTFEIYGKNVLCTEDCDAKKEVSLYVNEATPVTNTKIRVKNENLQVNSEITFEASSEGGKEVCYEFYIMEKRNWIRVQAYSRKNYYTFVPFSPGNYRVLVLSKSYYKKVNYEDYTSIEFEVEP
;
A
#
# COMPACT_ATOMS: atom_id res chain seq x y z
N LEU A 1 27.11 19.30 -17.73
CA LEU A 1 25.81 19.44 -17.03
C LEU A 1 26.05 19.31 -15.54
N ARG A 2 25.28 19.99 -14.71
CA ARG A 2 25.27 19.82 -13.24
C ARG A 2 23.94 19.23 -12.81
N TYR A 3 23.97 18.28 -11.90
CA TYR A 3 22.80 17.57 -11.41
C TYR A 3 22.70 17.72 -9.90
N ILE A 4 21.57 18.25 -9.42
CA ILE A 4 21.25 18.30 -8.00
C ILE A 4 20.11 17.33 -7.74
N THR A 5 20.34 16.37 -6.84
CA THR A 5 19.32 15.40 -6.42
C THR A 5 18.78 15.78 -5.05
N LYS A 6 17.45 15.82 -4.94
CA LYS A 6 16.74 16.11 -3.69
C LYS A 6 15.80 14.97 -3.33
N ILE A 7 15.71 14.62 -2.06
CA ILE A 7 14.70 13.70 -1.50
C ILE A 7 13.80 14.50 -0.56
N ASN A 8 12.50 14.52 -0.85
CA ASN A 8 11.49 15.29 -0.10
C ASN A 8 11.91 16.76 0.07
N GLY A 9 12.51 17.35 -0.97
CA GLY A 9 12.99 18.73 -0.98
C GLY A 9 14.38 18.96 -0.35
N ARG A 10 14.93 17.99 0.37
CA ARG A 10 16.28 18.06 0.92
C ARG A 10 17.31 17.63 -0.12
N GLU A 11 18.28 18.49 -0.41
CA GLU A 11 19.44 18.14 -1.23
C GLU A 11 20.28 17.05 -0.59
N ILE A 12 20.61 16.02 -1.37
CA ILE A 12 21.41 14.88 -0.94
C ILE A 12 22.69 14.71 -1.75
N GLU A 13 22.73 15.25 -2.96
CA GLU A 13 23.85 15.09 -3.88
C GLU A 13 23.84 16.25 -4.88
N ASP A 14 25.02 16.81 -5.12
CA ASP A 14 25.30 17.76 -6.18
C ASP A 14 26.57 17.30 -6.89
N THR A 15 26.47 17.02 -8.18
CA THR A 15 27.60 16.53 -8.97
C THR A 15 28.61 17.63 -9.30
N GLY A 16 28.25 18.90 -9.11
CA GLY A 16 28.89 20.00 -9.81
C GLY A 16 28.75 19.85 -11.33
N TYR A 17 29.45 20.68 -12.11
CA TYR A 17 29.47 20.55 -13.57
C TYR A 17 30.37 19.40 -14.00
N ILE A 18 29.77 18.39 -14.64
CA ILE A 18 30.46 17.24 -15.22
C ILE A 18 30.20 17.17 -16.73
N GLU A 19 31.12 16.55 -17.48
CA GLU A 19 30.96 16.36 -18.93
C GLU A 19 29.87 15.32 -19.26
N SER A 20 29.64 14.36 -18.36
CA SER A 20 28.61 13.34 -18.55
C SER A 20 27.23 13.97 -18.73
N LYS A 21 26.50 13.48 -19.74
CA LYS A 21 25.10 13.85 -20.00
C LYS A 21 24.09 12.88 -19.37
N ARG A 22 24.57 11.95 -18.52
CA ARG A 22 23.74 10.90 -17.91
C ARG A 22 24.07 10.77 -16.43
N ILE A 23 23.04 10.61 -15.61
CA ILE A 23 23.13 10.17 -14.21
C ILE A 23 22.43 8.82 -14.06
N ARG A 24 22.95 7.96 -13.19
CA ARG A 24 22.31 6.71 -12.77
C ARG A 24 22.06 6.80 -11.28
N PHE A 25 20.83 6.55 -10.88
CA PHE A 25 20.43 6.64 -9.49
C PHE A 25 19.68 5.37 -9.09
N LYS A 26 19.99 4.85 -7.89
CA LYS A 26 19.29 3.74 -7.27
C LYS A 26 18.61 4.26 -5.99
N PRO A 27 17.28 4.33 -5.93
CA PRO A 27 16.56 4.77 -4.73
C PRO A 27 16.97 3.99 -3.49
N LYS A 28 17.25 4.71 -2.39
CA LYS A 28 17.61 4.12 -1.09
C LYS A 28 16.43 4.09 -0.12
N CYS A 29 15.51 5.05 -0.25
CA CYS A 29 14.31 5.16 0.55
C CYS A 29 13.12 5.62 -0.29
N SER A 30 11.92 5.49 0.26
CA SER A 30 10.73 6.09 -0.32
C SER A 30 10.77 7.62 -0.24
N GLY A 31 10.02 8.27 -1.12
CA GLY A 31 9.87 9.72 -1.11
C GLY A 31 9.75 10.31 -2.50
N LYS A 32 9.60 11.63 -2.53
CA LYS A 32 9.66 12.42 -3.75
C LYS A 32 11.11 12.70 -4.09
N TYR A 33 11.59 12.14 -5.19
CA TYR A 33 12.89 12.44 -5.75
C TYR A 33 12.75 13.53 -6.78
N THR A 34 13.57 14.57 -6.66
CA THR A 34 13.62 15.69 -7.59
C THR A 34 15.04 15.83 -8.11
N PHE A 35 15.18 15.88 -9.43
CA PHE A 35 16.44 16.09 -10.14
C PHE A 35 16.38 17.46 -10.81
N GLU A 36 17.24 18.38 -10.37
CA GLU A 36 17.47 19.64 -11.04
C GLU A 36 18.71 19.52 -11.93
N ILE A 37 18.56 19.85 -13.21
CA ILE A 37 19.56 19.69 -14.25
C ILE A 37 19.92 21.06 -14.76
N TYR A 38 21.18 21.44 -14.61
CA TYR A 38 21.73 22.72 -15.04
C TYR A 38 22.63 22.52 -16.25
N GLY A 39 22.30 23.22 -17.34
CA GLY A 39 23.11 23.34 -18.53
C GLY A 39 23.99 24.58 -18.45
N LYS A 40 25.27 24.43 -18.81
CA LYS A 40 26.21 25.55 -18.95
C LYS A 40 27.11 25.31 -20.16
N ASN A 41 27.18 26.29 -21.03
CA ASN A 41 28.14 26.41 -22.12
C ASN A 41 29.48 26.85 -21.52
N VAL A 42 30.59 26.39 -22.09
CA VAL A 42 31.96 26.71 -21.65
C VAL A 42 32.20 28.23 -21.62
N LEU A 43 31.55 28.98 -22.50
CA LEU A 43 31.68 30.44 -22.58
C LEU A 43 30.76 31.21 -21.63
N CYS A 44 29.90 30.52 -20.87
CA CYS A 44 28.94 31.18 -19.99
C CYS A 44 29.62 31.79 -18.76
N THR A 45 29.41 33.09 -18.56
CA THR A 45 29.96 33.87 -17.44
C THR A 45 29.10 33.82 -16.18
N GLU A 46 27.84 33.39 -16.31
CA GLU A 46 26.87 33.21 -15.23
C GLU A 46 26.92 31.79 -14.63
N ASP A 47 26.09 31.52 -13.62
CA ASP A 47 26.03 30.21 -12.97
C ASP A 47 25.47 29.10 -13.89
N CYS A 48 24.51 29.38 -14.77
CA CYS A 48 23.98 28.44 -15.77
C CYS A 48 23.25 29.12 -16.95
N ASP A 49 23.14 28.44 -18.10
CA ASP A 49 22.35 28.89 -19.25
C ASP A 49 20.92 28.32 -19.27
N ALA A 50 20.73 27.13 -18.69
CA ALA A 50 19.44 26.44 -18.70
C ALA A 50 19.23 25.61 -17.43
N LYS A 51 17.98 25.54 -16.97
CA LYS A 51 17.56 24.69 -15.85
C LYS A 51 16.35 23.84 -16.25
N LYS A 52 16.36 22.56 -15.89
CA LYS A 52 15.20 21.67 -15.97
C LYS A 52 15.02 20.93 -14.66
N GLU A 53 13.78 20.69 -14.28
CA GLU A 53 13.43 19.87 -13.13
C GLU A 53 12.62 18.64 -13.58
N VAL A 54 12.93 17.49 -13.00
CA VAL A 54 12.17 16.24 -13.15
C VAL A 54 11.93 15.65 -11.77
N SER A 55 10.70 15.22 -11.49
CA SER A 55 10.34 14.60 -10.20
C SER A 55 9.70 13.23 -10.40
N LEU A 56 9.99 12.29 -9.50
CA LEU A 56 9.35 10.98 -9.43
C LEU A 56 9.12 10.56 -7.98
N TYR A 57 8.09 9.74 -7.75
CA TYR A 57 7.79 9.19 -6.43
C TYR A 57 8.25 7.74 -6.33
N VAL A 58 9.03 7.46 -5.31
CA VAL A 58 9.42 6.09 -4.96
C VAL A 58 8.58 5.64 -3.78
N ASN A 59 7.83 4.56 -3.96
CA ASN A 59 6.99 3.99 -2.91
C ASN A 59 7.79 3.02 -2.04
N GLU A 60 7.42 2.86 -0.76
CA GLU A 60 8.05 1.87 0.12
C GLU A 60 7.78 0.42 -0.28
N ALA A 61 6.61 0.19 -0.88
CA ALA A 61 6.17 -1.11 -1.38
C ALA A 61 5.25 -0.91 -2.58
N THR A 62 5.05 -1.98 -3.33
CA THR A 62 3.95 -2.06 -4.29
C THR A 62 2.61 -1.94 -3.56
N PRO A 63 1.53 -1.50 -4.22
CA PRO A 63 0.21 -1.54 -3.61
C PRO A 63 -0.17 -2.94 -3.15
N VAL A 64 -1.02 -3.02 -2.13
CA VAL A 64 -1.67 -4.30 -1.77
C VAL A 64 -2.67 -4.67 -2.86
N THR A 65 -2.66 -5.92 -3.28
CA THR A 65 -3.56 -6.48 -4.31
C THR A 65 -3.92 -7.93 -3.99
N ASN A 66 -4.89 -8.50 -4.71
CA ASN A 66 -5.25 -9.92 -4.63
C ASN A 66 -5.61 -10.38 -3.21
N THR A 67 -6.39 -9.58 -2.50
CA THR A 67 -6.89 -9.92 -1.17
C THR A 67 -7.85 -11.11 -1.27
N LYS A 68 -7.59 -12.14 -0.48
CA LYS A 68 -8.35 -13.39 -0.45
C LYS A 68 -8.83 -13.69 0.95
N ILE A 69 -9.97 -14.36 1.04
CA ILE A 69 -10.49 -14.94 2.29
C ILE A 69 -10.49 -16.45 2.15
N ARG A 70 -9.93 -17.13 3.15
CA ARG A 70 -10.01 -18.58 3.33
C ARG A 70 -10.82 -18.86 4.58
N VAL A 71 -11.87 -19.66 4.45
CA VAL A 71 -12.61 -20.22 5.60
C VAL A 71 -11.85 -21.44 6.08
N LYS A 72 -11.54 -21.52 7.38
CA LYS A 72 -10.83 -22.68 7.95
C LYS A 72 -11.73 -23.88 8.20
N ASN A 73 -12.99 -23.62 8.51
CA ASN A 73 -13.96 -24.63 8.92
C ASN A 73 -14.56 -25.32 7.68
N GLU A 74 -14.71 -26.63 7.76
CA GLU A 74 -15.36 -27.43 6.72
C GLU A 74 -16.89 -27.33 6.81
N ASN A 75 -17.42 -27.38 8.04
CA ASN A 75 -18.85 -27.25 8.32
C ASN A 75 -19.11 -25.94 9.07
N LEU A 76 -20.12 -25.20 8.63
CA LEU A 76 -20.50 -23.90 9.18
C LEU A 76 -21.85 -24.06 9.88
N GLN A 77 -21.84 -24.11 11.21
CA GLN A 77 -23.03 -24.36 12.03
C GLN A 77 -23.21 -23.29 13.09
N VAL A 78 -24.45 -23.10 13.52
CA VAL A 78 -24.75 -22.25 14.68
C VAL A 78 -23.98 -22.70 15.93
N ASN A 79 -23.64 -21.74 16.77
CA ASN A 79 -22.89 -21.91 18.01
C ASN A 79 -21.49 -22.54 17.84
N SER A 80 -21.00 -22.66 16.60
CA SER A 80 -19.65 -23.13 16.29
C SER A 80 -18.77 -21.99 15.81
N GLU A 81 -17.48 -22.04 16.14
CA GLU A 81 -16.52 -21.05 15.66
C GLU A 81 -16.27 -21.18 14.16
N ILE A 82 -16.41 -20.07 13.43
CA ILE A 82 -16.06 -19.96 12.01
C ILE A 82 -14.89 -18.99 11.89
N THR A 83 -13.73 -19.48 11.47
CA THR A 83 -12.52 -18.66 11.32
C THR A 83 -12.26 -18.30 9.86
N PHE A 84 -12.15 -17.00 9.60
CA PHE A 84 -11.76 -16.41 8.33
C PHE A 84 -10.30 -15.97 8.39
N GLU A 85 -9.47 -16.45 7.47
CA GLU A 85 -8.12 -15.96 7.26
C GLU A 85 -8.04 -15.11 5.99
N ALA A 86 -7.39 -13.96 6.11
CA ALA A 86 -7.08 -13.08 5.02
C ALA A 86 -5.62 -13.24 4.57
N SER A 87 -5.40 -13.11 3.28
CA SER A 87 -4.08 -12.97 2.68
C SER A 87 -4.13 -11.98 1.51
N SER A 88 -2.99 -11.42 1.14
CA SER A 88 -2.86 -10.48 0.02
C SER A 88 -1.45 -10.52 -0.55
N GLU A 89 -1.27 -9.91 -1.72
CA GLU A 89 0.01 -9.75 -2.39
C GLU A 89 0.47 -8.28 -2.34
N GLY A 90 1.78 -8.07 -2.42
CA GLY A 90 2.37 -6.74 -2.33
C GLY A 90 2.21 -6.09 -0.95
N GLY A 91 2.30 -4.76 -0.93
CA GLY A 91 2.28 -3.97 0.30
C GLY A 91 3.47 -4.21 1.22
N LYS A 92 3.43 -3.53 2.36
CA LYS A 92 4.40 -3.72 3.44
C LYS A 92 3.69 -3.61 4.77
N GLU A 93 3.92 -4.62 5.61
CA GLU A 93 3.26 -4.79 6.91
C GLU A 93 1.74 -4.66 6.78
N VAL A 94 1.13 -5.46 5.89
CA VAL A 94 -0.29 -5.35 5.56
C VAL A 94 -1.15 -5.56 6.81
N CYS A 95 -2.15 -4.70 6.95
CA CYS A 95 -3.17 -4.77 7.99
C CYS A 95 -4.54 -5.04 7.37
N TYR A 96 -5.40 -5.70 8.14
CA TYR A 96 -6.72 -6.15 7.71
C TYR A 96 -7.80 -5.63 8.67
N GLU A 97 -8.92 -5.22 8.09
CA GLU A 97 -10.15 -4.83 8.80
C GLU A 97 -11.28 -5.76 8.36
N PHE A 98 -12.02 -6.34 9.30
CA PHE A 98 -13.07 -7.32 9.02
C PHE A 98 -14.45 -6.75 9.34
N TYR A 99 -15.40 -7.07 8.47
CA TYR A 99 -16.82 -6.77 8.61
C TYR A 99 -17.65 -8.04 8.41
N ILE A 100 -18.73 -8.18 9.18
CA ILE A 100 -19.76 -9.20 8.98
C ILE A 100 -21.07 -8.49 8.65
N MET A 101 -21.81 -9.01 7.66
CA MET A 101 -23.18 -8.56 7.39
C MET A 101 -24.16 -9.37 8.24
N GLU A 102 -24.83 -8.69 9.17
CA GLU A 102 -25.92 -9.27 9.97
C GLU A 102 -27.20 -8.44 9.75
N LYS A 103 -28.33 -9.11 9.47
CA LYS A 103 -29.64 -8.45 9.31
C LYS A 103 -29.58 -7.23 8.35
N ARG A 104 -28.87 -7.36 7.24
CA ARG A 104 -28.63 -6.31 6.20
C ARG A 104 -27.79 -5.11 6.66
N ASN A 105 -27.14 -5.18 7.83
CA ASN A 105 -26.23 -4.15 8.31
C ASN A 105 -24.80 -4.70 8.34
N TRP A 106 -23.85 -3.89 7.88
CA TRP A 106 -22.43 -4.18 8.03
C TRP A 106 -21.97 -3.77 9.43
N ILE A 107 -21.40 -4.73 10.16
CA ILE A 107 -20.83 -4.51 11.48
C ILE A 107 -19.32 -4.66 11.35
N ARG A 108 -18.56 -3.65 11.77
CA ARG A 108 -17.11 -3.77 11.89
C ARG A 108 -16.78 -4.64 13.10
N VAL A 109 -16.23 -5.81 12.85
CA VAL A 109 -15.93 -6.81 13.89
C VAL A 109 -14.46 -6.84 14.30
N GLN A 110 -13.58 -6.34 13.44
CA GLN A 110 -12.16 -6.16 13.75
C GLN A 110 -11.64 -4.92 13.04
N ALA A 111 -11.16 -3.93 13.79
CA ALA A 111 -10.47 -2.76 13.23
C ALA A 111 -9.12 -3.15 12.59
N TYR A 112 -8.58 -2.28 11.74
CA TYR A 112 -7.27 -2.49 11.12
C TYR A 112 -6.19 -2.94 12.11
N SER A 113 -5.65 -4.13 11.87
CA SER A 113 -4.48 -4.64 12.59
C SER A 113 -3.70 -5.63 11.73
N ARG A 114 -2.49 -6.00 12.16
CA ARG A 114 -1.70 -7.06 11.50
C ARG A 114 -2.27 -8.47 11.70
N LYS A 115 -3.31 -8.61 12.53
CA LYS A 115 -4.03 -9.88 12.71
C LYS A 115 -4.84 -10.15 11.45
N ASN A 116 -4.40 -11.15 10.69
CA ASN A 116 -5.00 -11.50 9.41
C ASN A 116 -6.15 -12.50 9.54
N TYR A 117 -6.72 -12.71 10.73
CA TYR A 117 -7.83 -13.62 10.92
C TYR A 117 -8.88 -13.06 11.88
N TYR A 118 -10.11 -13.50 11.68
CA TYR A 118 -11.24 -13.20 12.56
C TYR A 118 -12.06 -14.47 12.79
N THR A 119 -12.55 -14.67 14.01
CA THR A 119 -13.38 -15.81 14.39
C THR A 119 -14.76 -15.30 14.75
N PHE A 120 -15.76 -15.83 14.06
CA PHE A 120 -17.17 -15.49 14.18
C PHE A 120 -17.93 -16.66 14.82
N VAL A 121 -18.91 -16.38 15.68
CA VAL A 121 -19.80 -17.39 16.25
C VAL A 121 -21.24 -16.99 15.94
N PRO A 122 -21.90 -17.60 14.93
CA PRO A 122 -23.28 -17.29 14.58
C PRO A 122 -24.26 -17.93 15.58
N PHE A 123 -25.29 -17.18 15.97
CA PHE A 123 -26.36 -17.67 16.86
C PHE A 123 -27.66 -18.03 16.13
N SER A 124 -27.69 -17.86 14.81
CA SER A 124 -28.86 -18.17 13.97
C SER A 124 -28.40 -18.72 12.62
N PRO A 125 -29.15 -19.68 12.03
CA PRO A 125 -28.82 -20.18 10.71
C PRO A 125 -29.13 -19.13 9.63
N GLY A 126 -28.56 -19.33 8.45
CA GLY A 126 -28.85 -18.54 7.26
C GLY A 126 -27.60 -17.97 6.57
N ASN A 127 -27.84 -17.04 5.65
CA ASN A 127 -26.80 -16.46 4.80
C ASN A 127 -26.14 -15.25 5.45
N TYR A 128 -24.81 -15.31 5.52
CA TYR A 128 -23.94 -14.26 6.01
C TYR A 128 -22.97 -13.81 4.93
N ARG A 129 -22.37 -12.63 5.14
CA ARG A 129 -21.27 -12.14 4.31
C ARG A 129 -20.13 -11.67 5.20
N VAL A 130 -18.90 -11.99 4.81
CA VAL A 130 -17.70 -11.41 5.39
C VAL A 130 -17.01 -10.54 4.36
N LEU A 131 -16.59 -9.35 4.77
CA LEU A 131 -15.81 -8.41 3.97
C LEU A 131 -14.49 -8.16 4.69
N VAL A 132 -13.40 -8.21 3.94
CA VAL A 132 -12.06 -7.86 4.42
C VAL A 132 -11.53 -6.71 3.58
N LEU A 133 -11.09 -5.67 4.26
CA LEU A 133 -10.33 -4.58 3.66
C LEU A 133 -8.84 -4.75 4.01
N SER A 134 -7.94 -4.50 3.07
CA SER A 134 -6.50 -4.63 3.27
C SER A 134 -5.76 -3.35 2.85
N LYS A 135 -4.68 -3.02 3.57
CA LYS A 135 -3.74 -1.95 3.21
C LYS A 135 -2.41 -2.10 3.92
N SER A 136 -1.36 -1.52 3.35
CA SER A 136 -0.07 -1.34 4.00
C SER A 136 -0.23 -0.44 5.23
N TYR A 137 0.40 -0.83 6.34
CA TYR A 137 0.22 -0.18 7.65
C TYR A 137 0.45 1.34 7.62
N TYR A 138 1.46 1.81 6.89
CA TYR A 138 1.85 3.22 6.82
C TYR A 138 0.95 4.08 5.91
N LYS A 139 0.07 3.47 5.09
CA LYS A 139 -0.75 4.24 4.16
C LYS A 139 -1.97 4.84 4.86
N LYS A 140 -2.11 6.16 4.70
CA LYS A 140 -3.26 6.96 5.17
C LYS A 140 -4.40 6.96 4.13
N VAL A 141 -4.80 5.77 3.70
CA VAL A 141 -5.99 5.54 2.86
C VAL A 141 -6.97 4.64 3.62
N ASN A 142 -8.22 4.59 3.16
CA ASN A 142 -9.22 3.71 3.76
C ASN A 142 -8.83 2.25 3.53
N TYR A 143 -8.61 1.85 2.28
CA TYR A 143 -8.09 0.53 1.88
C TYR A 143 -7.28 0.66 0.59
N GLU A 144 -6.46 -0.34 0.29
CA GLU A 144 -5.81 -0.49 -1.02
C GLU A 144 -6.52 -1.54 -1.85
N ASP A 145 -6.98 -2.61 -1.20
CA ASP A 145 -7.73 -3.69 -1.82
C ASP A 145 -8.76 -4.26 -0.84
N TYR A 146 -9.72 -5.03 -1.35
CA TYR A 146 -10.76 -5.65 -0.54
C TYR A 146 -11.31 -6.89 -1.21
N THR A 147 -11.93 -7.75 -0.41
CA THR A 147 -12.70 -8.88 -0.94
C THR A 147 -13.82 -9.26 0.00
N SER A 148 -14.84 -9.92 -0.52
CA SER A 148 -15.94 -10.44 0.28
C SER A 148 -16.38 -11.81 -0.21
N ILE A 149 -16.82 -12.64 0.71
CA ILE A 149 -17.45 -13.93 0.39
C ILE A 149 -18.80 -14.02 1.12
N GLU A 150 -19.71 -14.79 0.53
CA GLU A 150 -20.94 -15.21 1.17
C GLU A 150 -20.76 -16.62 1.72
N PHE A 151 -21.41 -16.93 2.84
CA PHE A 151 -21.41 -18.26 3.43
C PHE A 151 -22.74 -18.53 4.12
N GLU A 152 -23.17 -19.78 4.07
CA GLU A 152 -24.38 -20.25 4.71
C GLU A 152 -24.03 -20.94 6.03
N VAL A 153 -24.79 -20.63 7.07
CA VAL A 153 -24.68 -21.26 8.39
C VAL A 153 -25.87 -22.18 8.58
N GLU A 154 -25.56 -23.46 8.81
CA GLU A 154 -26.53 -24.51 9.06
C GLU A 154 -26.98 -24.53 10.54
N PRO A 155 -28.15 -25.14 10.82
CA PRO A 155 -28.62 -25.38 12.19
C PRO A 155 -27.71 -26.29 13.04
#